data_AF-A0A4Y1WSP0-F1
#
_entry.id   AF-A0A4Y1WSP0-F1
#
_cell.length_a   1.000
_cell.length_b   1.000
_cell.length_c   1.000
_cell.angle_alpha   90.00
_cell.angle_beta   90.00
_cell.angle_gamma   90.00
#
_symmetry.space_group_name_H-M   'P 1'
#
loop_
_entity.id
_entity.type
_entity.pdbx_description
1 polymer ?
#
loop_
_entity_poly.entity_id
_entity_poly.type
_entity_poly.pdbx_seq_one_letter_code
_entity_poly.pdbx_strand_id
1 'polypeptide(L)'
;MCLLAACCVVPAVGQDWKEALKSAASNVVDKATGGKATETLMIGDWQYEAPGVKLESDNALADVGASAVTGKMEEQLEKLYALAGIRAGACKFSFAADKRFTATFGSRTFTGTYEFTGESHDIALHFEMSSKYDLGTLNGKTYLSGTDLQILFPATRLLKMVDVLGQKLASFSTTAATVSTLVGKFDDLYLGFEFTKQ
;
A
#
# COMPACT_ATOMS: atom_id res chain seq x y z
N MET A 1 -54.22 17.98 -17.34
CA MET A 1 -52.93 17.28 -17.49
C MET A 1 -52.05 17.62 -16.29
N CYS A 2 -52.12 16.82 -15.22
CA CYS A 2 -51.22 16.92 -14.06
C CYS A 2 -50.06 15.95 -14.30
N LEU A 3 -48.87 16.47 -14.62
CA LEU A 3 -47.66 15.65 -14.61
C LEU A 3 -47.15 15.55 -13.17
N LEU A 4 -47.32 14.36 -12.58
CA LEU A 4 -46.58 13.92 -11.42
C LEU A 4 -45.08 13.87 -11.77
N ALA A 5 -44.33 14.84 -11.26
CA ALA A 5 -42.88 14.74 -11.18
C ALA A 5 -42.54 13.71 -10.08
N ALA A 6 -42.27 12.48 -10.49
CA ALA A 6 -41.69 11.47 -9.63
C ALA A 6 -40.34 11.99 -9.13
N CYS A 7 -40.27 12.34 -7.85
CA CYS A 7 -39.00 12.52 -7.14
C CYS A 7 -38.26 11.18 -7.20
N CYS A 8 -37.25 11.08 -8.07
CA CYS A 8 -36.23 10.06 -7.94
C CYS A 8 -35.54 10.27 -6.59
N VAL A 9 -35.99 9.52 -5.59
CA VAL A 9 -35.28 9.39 -4.32
C VAL A 9 -34.02 8.58 -4.64
N VAL A 10 -32.94 9.28 -5.00
CA VAL A 10 -31.61 8.68 -5.00
C VAL A 10 -31.33 8.34 -3.54
N PRO A 11 -31.06 7.09 -3.15
CA PRO A 11 -30.65 6.81 -1.79
C PRO A 11 -29.33 7.54 -1.58
N ALA A 12 -29.29 8.41 -0.57
CA ALA A 12 -28.12 9.20 -0.20
C ALA A 12 -27.05 8.29 0.43
N VAL A 13 -26.49 7.34 -0.33
CA VAL A 13 -25.41 6.43 0.09
C VAL A 13 -24.08 7.16 0.28
N GLY A 14 -24.02 8.48 0.11
CA GLY A 14 -22.80 9.28 0.17
C GLY A 14 -22.32 9.67 1.57
N GLN A 15 -23.19 9.66 2.60
CA GLN A 15 -22.83 10.15 3.95
C GLN A 15 -22.68 9.04 5.00
N ASP A 16 -23.51 8.00 4.97
CA ASP A 16 -23.53 6.97 6.02
C ASP A 16 -22.27 6.10 6.07
N TRP A 17 -21.58 5.91 4.93
CA TRP A 17 -20.37 5.10 4.90
C TRP A 17 -19.19 5.75 5.63
N LYS A 18 -19.15 7.09 5.76
CA LYS A 18 -18.09 7.79 6.52
C LYS A 18 -18.24 7.58 8.02
N GLU A 19 -19.47 7.54 8.53
CA GLU A 19 -19.74 7.23 9.95
C GLU A 19 -19.65 5.73 10.23
N ALA A 20 -20.05 4.88 9.27
CA ALA A 20 -19.83 3.44 9.33
C ALA A 20 -18.33 3.08 9.33
N LEU A 21 -17.50 3.79 8.55
CA LEU A 21 -16.05 3.63 8.54
C LEU A 21 -15.40 4.06 9.87
N LYS A 22 -15.90 5.11 10.52
CA LYS A 22 -15.43 5.52 11.85
C LYS A 22 -15.76 4.49 12.94
N SER A 23 -16.79 3.67 12.74
CA SER A 23 -17.34 2.76 13.76
C SER A 23 -17.08 1.28 13.48
N ALA A 24 -16.76 0.88 12.25
CA ALA A 24 -16.49 -0.50 11.86
C ALA A 24 -15.07 -0.65 11.32
N ALA A 25 -14.46 -1.82 11.56
CA ALA A 25 -13.19 -2.20 10.94
C ALA A 25 -13.28 -2.03 9.41
N SER A 26 -12.39 -1.22 8.86
CA SER A 26 -12.32 -0.77 7.45
C SER A 26 -12.68 -1.84 6.41
N ASN A 27 -12.26 -3.09 6.65
CA ASN A 27 -12.49 -4.24 5.77
C ASN A 27 -13.96 -4.53 5.42
N VAL A 28 -14.92 -4.27 6.34
CA VAL A 28 -16.36 -4.52 6.08
C VAL A 28 -16.97 -3.43 5.19
N VAL A 29 -16.52 -2.19 5.37
CA VAL A 29 -16.99 -1.03 4.59
C VAL A 29 -16.40 -1.03 3.19
N ASP A 30 -15.15 -1.45 3.06
CA ASP A 30 -14.47 -1.51 1.76
C ASP A 30 -15.13 -2.53 0.81
N LYS A 31 -15.47 -3.71 1.34
CA LYS A 31 -16.21 -4.73 0.59
C LYS A 31 -17.62 -4.28 0.21
N ALA A 32 -18.30 -3.53 1.08
CA ALA A 32 -19.65 -3.01 0.83
C ALA A 32 -19.68 -1.85 -0.19
N THR A 33 -18.57 -1.12 -0.33
CA THR A 33 -18.45 0.03 -1.24
C THR A 33 -17.72 -0.29 -2.55
N GLY A 34 -17.25 -1.54 -2.73
CA GLY A 34 -16.45 -1.95 -3.88
C GLY A 34 -15.12 -1.20 -3.95
N GLY A 35 -14.50 -0.92 -2.79
CA GLY A 35 -13.22 -0.21 -2.67
C GLY A 35 -13.27 1.31 -2.84
N LYS A 36 -14.46 1.92 -3.05
CA LYS A 36 -14.60 3.39 -3.13
C LYS A 36 -14.25 4.09 -1.82
N ALA A 37 -14.41 3.41 -0.69
CA ALA A 37 -13.95 3.90 0.60
C ALA A 37 -12.42 4.04 0.59
N THR A 38 -11.68 2.98 0.25
CA THR A 38 -10.22 3.07 0.09
C THR A 38 -9.78 4.13 -0.90
N GLU A 39 -10.42 4.23 -2.07
CA GLU A 39 -10.08 5.27 -3.07
C GLU A 39 -10.18 6.69 -2.50
N THR A 40 -11.20 6.95 -1.68
CA THR A 40 -11.44 8.27 -1.10
C THR A 40 -10.51 8.53 0.09
N LEU A 41 -10.29 7.52 0.92
CA LEU A 41 -9.62 7.65 2.21
C LEU A 41 -8.10 7.57 2.11
N MET A 42 -7.57 6.92 1.07
CA MET A 42 -6.15 6.93 0.77
C MET A 42 -5.65 8.32 0.38
N ILE A 43 -6.53 9.23 -0.03
CA ILE A 43 -6.17 10.64 -0.25
C ILE A 43 -5.75 11.27 1.08
N GLY A 44 -4.59 11.94 1.07
CA GLY A 44 -3.98 12.55 2.23
C GLY A 44 -2.48 12.24 2.34
N ASP A 45 -1.92 12.67 3.46
CA ASP A 45 -0.51 12.50 3.80
C ASP A 45 -0.32 11.31 4.75
N TRP A 46 0.72 10.55 4.47
CA TRP A 46 0.99 9.26 5.08
C TRP A 46 2.45 9.18 5.47
N GLN A 47 2.71 8.72 6.70
CA GLN A 47 4.04 8.54 7.26
C GLN A 47 4.29 7.05 7.42
N TYR A 48 5.43 6.59 6.89
CA TYR A 48 5.85 5.19 7.07
C TYR A 48 5.98 4.88 8.56
N GLU A 49 5.39 3.76 8.96
CA GLU A 49 5.39 3.23 10.32
C GLU A 49 6.20 1.93 10.39
N ALA A 50 5.84 0.94 9.56
CA ALA A 50 6.40 -0.41 9.62
C ALA A 50 6.40 -1.11 8.25
N PRO A 51 7.17 -2.21 8.07
CA PRO A 51 7.02 -3.06 6.89
C PRO A 51 5.61 -3.65 6.83
N GLY A 52 5.01 -3.63 5.64
CA GLY A 52 3.73 -4.31 5.37
C GLY A 52 3.99 -5.69 4.79
N VAL A 53 3.35 -6.72 5.35
CA VAL A 53 3.41 -8.09 4.84
C VAL A 53 2.00 -8.65 4.78
N LYS A 54 1.61 -9.15 3.61
CA LYS A 54 0.29 -9.77 3.40
C LYS A 54 0.42 -11.04 2.59
N LEU A 55 -0.14 -12.12 3.13
CA LEU A 55 -0.36 -13.36 2.41
C LEU A 55 -1.80 -13.35 1.92
N GLU A 56 -2.01 -13.41 0.61
CA GLU A 56 -3.33 -13.69 0.05
C GLU A 56 -3.48 -15.22 0.00
N SER A 57 -3.93 -15.82 1.10
CA SER A 57 -4.23 -17.26 1.15
C SER A 57 -5.66 -17.49 1.60
N ASP A 58 -6.37 -18.42 0.94
CA ASP A 58 -7.77 -18.75 1.26
C ASP A 58 -7.95 -19.60 2.54
N ASN A 59 -6.87 -19.97 3.25
CA ASN A 59 -6.92 -20.96 4.33
C ASN A 59 -6.58 -20.39 5.71
N ALA A 60 -7.61 -20.19 6.55
CA ALA A 60 -7.49 -19.73 7.95
C ALA A 60 -6.65 -20.65 8.87
N LEU A 61 -6.42 -21.92 8.51
CA LEU A 61 -5.52 -22.83 9.24
C LEU A 61 -4.03 -22.49 9.02
N ALA A 62 -3.71 -21.72 7.99
CA ALA A 62 -2.37 -21.21 7.73
C ALA A 62 -2.02 -20.02 8.65
N ASP A 63 -3.00 -19.32 9.24
CA ASP A 63 -2.79 -18.07 9.99
C ASP A 63 -1.86 -18.21 11.21
N VAL A 64 -1.95 -19.34 11.93
CA VAL A 64 -1.13 -19.56 13.14
C VAL A 64 0.35 -19.75 12.76
N GLY A 65 0.65 -20.43 11.65
CA GLY A 65 2.02 -20.57 11.13
C GLY A 65 2.48 -19.33 10.35
N ALA A 66 1.55 -18.63 9.69
CA ALA A 66 1.79 -17.42 8.93
C ALA A 66 2.27 -16.28 9.84
N SER A 67 1.74 -16.13 11.05
CA SER A 67 2.14 -15.08 12.02
C SER A 67 3.64 -15.09 12.36
N ALA A 68 4.20 -16.27 12.63
CA ALA A 68 5.63 -16.42 12.94
C ALA A 68 6.52 -16.16 11.72
N VAL A 69 6.03 -16.46 10.52
CA VAL A 69 6.71 -16.17 9.26
C VAL A 69 6.65 -14.69 8.92
N THR A 70 5.48 -14.06 9.05
CA THR A 70 5.27 -12.61 8.84
C THR A 70 6.20 -11.83 9.75
N GLY A 71 6.25 -12.15 11.05
CA GLY A 71 7.19 -11.48 11.97
C GLY A 71 8.67 -11.61 11.57
N LYS A 72 9.11 -12.80 11.10
CA LYS A 72 10.47 -12.96 10.57
C LYS A 72 10.70 -12.18 9.27
N MET A 73 9.69 -12.09 8.40
CA MET A 73 9.76 -11.33 7.15
C MET A 73 9.85 -9.83 7.45
N GLU A 74 9.01 -9.33 8.34
CA GLU A 74 9.01 -7.95 8.82
C GLU A 74 10.38 -7.57 9.39
N GLU A 75 10.97 -8.41 10.24
CA GLU A 75 12.31 -8.16 10.80
C GLU A 75 13.40 -8.04 9.71
N GLN A 76 13.35 -8.88 8.67
CA GLN A 76 14.32 -8.82 7.58
C GLN A 76 14.05 -7.62 6.65
N LEU A 77 12.79 -7.29 6.42
CA LEU A 77 12.40 -6.11 5.65
C LEU A 77 12.79 -4.83 6.37
N GLU A 78 12.62 -4.75 7.69
CA GLU A 78 13.04 -3.60 8.49
C GLU A 78 14.55 -3.36 8.35
N LYS A 79 15.36 -4.43 8.44
CA LYS A 79 16.82 -4.35 8.21
C LYS A 79 17.14 -3.86 6.80
N LEU A 80 16.46 -4.40 5.79
CA LEU A 80 16.65 -4.00 4.39
C LEU A 80 16.25 -2.53 4.16
N TYR A 81 15.13 -2.11 4.73
CA TYR A 81 14.59 -0.75 4.65
C TYR A 81 15.51 0.25 5.33
N ALA A 82 16.03 -0.07 6.52
CA ALA A 82 17.00 0.76 7.21
C ALA A 82 18.26 1.00 6.37
N LEU A 83 18.78 -0.03 5.68
CA LEU A 83 19.90 0.10 4.74
C LEU A 83 19.57 0.99 3.54
N ALA A 84 18.31 1.03 3.12
CA ALA A 84 17.81 1.91 2.06
C ALA A 84 17.40 3.31 2.55
N GLY A 85 17.56 3.60 3.84
CA GLY A 85 17.14 4.88 4.45
C GLY A 85 15.63 5.02 4.65
N ILE A 86 14.88 3.92 4.51
CA ILE A 86 13.45 3.85 4.79
C ILE A 86 13.28 3.56 6.28
N ARG A 87 12.74 4.51 7.01
CA ARG A 87 12.50 4.46 8.46
C ARG A 87 11.39 5.42 8.84
N ALA A 88 10.81 5.22 10.03
CA ALA A 88 9.81 6.13 10.58
C ALA A 88 10.33 7.58 10.56
N GLY A 89 9.47 8.51 10.16
CA GLY A 89 9.78 9.94 9.98
C GLY A 89 10.56 10.31 8.72
N ALA A 90 11.15 9.34 8.00
CA ALA A 90 11.99 9.60 6.82
C ALA A 90 11.34 9.16 5.50
N CYS A 91 10.26 8.36 5.54
CA CYS A 91 9.53 7.93 4.37
C CYS A 91 8.08 8.41 4.41
N LYS A 92 7.62 9.11 3.37
CA LYS A 92 6.28 9.70 3.32
C LYS A 92 5.62 9.47 1.97
N PHE A 93 4.32 9.30 1.97
CA PHE A 93 3.50 9.32 0.76
C PHE A 93 2.41 10.37 0.88
N SER A 94 2.11 11.04 -0.22
CA SER A 94 0.97 11.94 -0.33
C SER A 94 0.19 11.58 -1.58
N PHE A 95 -1.10 11.30 -1.42
CA PHE A 95 -2.02 11.02 -2.54
C PHE A 95 -3.01 12.16 -2.66
N ALA A 96 -3.09 12.76 -3.85
CA ALA A 96 -3.97 13.88 -4.14
C ALA A 96 -5.20 13.43 -4.94
N ALA A 97 -6.32 14.15 -4.76
CA ALA A 97 -7.59 13.86 -5.42
C ALA A 97 -7.53 13.94 -6.95
N ASP A 98 -6.57 14.67 -7.51
CA ASP A 98 -6.30 14.79 -8.94
C ASP A 98 -5.47 13.64 -9.52
N LYS A 99 -5.30 12.55 -8.75
CA LYS A 99 -4.55 11.35 -9.11
C LYS A 99 -3.04 11.54 -9.20
N ARG A 100 -2.49 12.61 -8.62
CA ARG A 100 -1.04 12.77 -8.42
C ARG A 100 -0.60 12.20 -7.08
N PHE A 101 0.63 11.74 -7.00
CA PHE A 101 1.26 11.37 -5.73
C PHE A 101 2.66 11.97 -5.60
N THR A 102 3.09 12.11 -4.34
CA THR A 102 4.49 12.38 -3.97
C THR A 102 4.96 11.29 -3.01
N ALA A 103 6.14 10.73 -3.27
CA ALA A 103 6.78 9.74 -2.40
C ALA A 103 8.16 10.26 -1.98
N THR A 104 8.41 10.35 -0.68
CA THR A 104 9.71 10.76 -0.13
C THR A 104 10.35 9.57 0.57
N PHE A 105 11.62 9.32 0.27
CA PHE A 105 12.46 8.31 0.92
C PHE A 105 13.79 8.96 1.33
N GLY A 106 13.94 9.25 2.62
CA GLY A 106 15.07 10.01 3.14
C GLY A 106 15.08 11.43 2.57
N SER A 107 16.14 11.78 1.84
CA SER A 107 16.30 13.07 1.15
C SER A 107 15.80 13.08 -0.30
N ARG A 108 15.28 11.96 -0.80
CA ARG A 108 14.81 11.83 -2.18
C ARG A 108 13.30 11.98 -2.23
N THR A 109 12.82 12.77 -3.17
CA THR A 109 11.39 12.92 -3.44
C THR A 109 11.14 12.54 -4.89
N PHE A 110 10.09 11.74 -5.06
CA PHE A 110 9.58 11.27 -6.34
C PHE A 110 8.15 11.78 -6.50
N THR A 111 7.77 12.08 -7.73
CA THR A 111 6.43 12.50 -8.10
C THR A 111 5.90 11.56 -9.17
N GLY A 112 4.58 11.52 -9.31
CA GLY A 112 3.95 10.63 -10.27
C GLY A 112 2.43 10.76 -10.29
N THR A 113 1.80 9.87 -11.05
CA THR A 113 0.35 9.68 -11.03
C THR A 113 0.02 8.28 -10.53
N TYR A 114 -1.21 8.10 -10.05
CA TYR A 114 -1.68 6.79 -9.61
C TYR A 114 -3.03 6.43 -10.20
N GLU A 115 -3.24 5.14 -10.39
CA GLU A 115 -4.53 4.54 -10.72
C GLU A 115 -4.89 3.55 -9.61
N PHE A 116 -6.14 3.55 -9.17
CA PHE A 116 -6.64 2.63 -8.16
C PHE A 116 -7.92 1.98 -8.63
N THR A 117 -7.97 0.65 -8.54
CA THR A 117 -9.14 -0.16 -8.88
C THR A 117 -9.73 -0.75 -7.60
N GLY A 118 -10.88 -0.21 -7.17
CA GLY A 118 -11.46 -0.54 -5.87
C GLY A 118 -11.81 -2.01 -5.66
N GLU A 119 -12.32 -2.70 -6.69
CA GLU A 119 -12.77 -4.09 -6.56
C GLU A 119 -11.62 -5.08 -6.30
N SER A 120 -10.46 -4.86 -6.93
CA SER A 120 -9.28 -5.72 -6.81
C SER A 120 -8.22 -5.17 -5.84
N HIS A 121 -8.44 -3.97 -5.30
CA HIS A 121 -7.47 -3.18 -4.55
C HIS A 121 -6.17 -2.87 -5.31
N ASP A 122 -6.16 -3.05 -6.62
CA ASP A 122 -4.95 -2.83 -7.42
C ASP A 122 -4.61 -1.34 -7.46
N ILE A 123 -3.33 -1.03 -7.25
CA ILE A 123 -2.76 0.29 -7.45
C ILE A 123 -1.66 0.23 -8.50
N ALA A 124 -1.66 1.17 -9.44
CA ALA A 124 -0.53 1.43 -10.32
C ALA A 124 0.07 2.79 -9.96
N LEU A 125 1.35 2.81 -9.59
CA LEU A 125 2.11 4.03 -9.33
C LEU A 125 3.00 4.31 -10.53
N HIS A 126 2.69 5.36 -11.27
CA HIS A 126 3.45 5.81 -12.43
C HIS A 126 4.44 6.90 -12.00
N PHE A 127 5.68 6.52 -11.75
CA PHE A 127 6.72 7.47 -11.37
C PHE A 127 7.11 8.32 -12.57
N GLU A 128 7.21 9.63 -12.36
CA GLU A 128 7.80 10.53 -13.36
C GLU A 128 9.27 10.14 -13.54
N MET A 129 9.67 9.85 -14.79
CA MET A 129 11.04 9.45 -15.10
C MET A 129 12.02 10.58 -14.76
N SER A 130 13.02 10.28 -13.94
CA SER A 130 14.16 11.15 -13.71
C SER A 130 15.42 10.51 -14.31
N SER A 131 16.37 11.31 -14.80
CA SER A 131 17.62 10.81 -15.37
C SER A 131 18.51 10.03 -14.38
N LYS A 132 18.18 10.06 -13.08
CA LYS A 132 18.97 9.46 -12.00
C LYS A 132 18.32 8.22 -11.37
N TYR A 133 17.00 8.12 -11.44
CA TYR A 133 16.22 7.03 -10.85
C TYR A 133 15.03 6.74 -11.77
N ASP A 134 15.05 5.56 -12.38
CA ASP A 134 13.95 5.06 -13.21
C ASP A 134 13.24 3.93 -12.46
N LEU A 135 12.11 4.27 -11.85
CA LEU A 135 11.23 3.32 -11.17
C LEU A 135 10.09 2.84 -12.09
N GLY A 136 9.88 3.51 -13.23
CA GLY A 136 8.78 3.25 -14.16
C GLY A 136 7.41 3.15 -13.47
N THR A 137 6.65 2.13 -13.86
CA THR A 137 5.37 1.81 -13.24
C THR A 137 5.53 0.69 -12.20
N LEU A 138 5.13 0.96 -10.97
CA LEU A 138 5.03 -0.04 -9.90
C LEU A 138 3.57 -0.43 -9.67
N ASN A 139 3.24 -1.67 -10.02
CA ASN A 139 1.93 -2.26 -9.74
C ASN A 139 1.97 -2.97 -8.39
N GLY A 140 0.96 -2.73 -7.58
CA GLY A 140 0.79 -3.30 -6.26
C GLY A 140 -0.68 -3.36 -5.86
N LYS A 141 -0.91 -3.46 -4.56
CA LYS A 141 -2.23 -3.42 -3.94
C LYS A 141 -2.23 -2.41 -2.80
N THR A 142 -3.36 -1.74 -2.61
CA THR A 142 -3.54 -0.78 -1.52
C THR A 142 -4.77 -1.12 -0.70
N TYR A 143 -4.58 -1.16 0.61
CA TYR A 143 -5.62 -1.50 1.58
C TYR A 143 -5.67 -0.48 2.70
N LEU A 144 -6.85 -0.29 3.29
CA LEU A 144 -6.99 0.38 4.58
C LEU A 144 -7.18 -0.66 5.68
N SER A 145 -6.17 -0.81 6.52
CA SER A 145 -6.20 -1.66 7.72
C SER A 145 -6.56 -0.78 8.92
N GLY A 146 -7.86 -0.70 9.25
CA GLY A 146 -8.33 0.26 10.24
C GLY A 146 -8.17 1.70 9.74
N THR A 147 -7.29 2.48 10.38
CA THR A 147 -6.94 3.85 9.96
C THR A 147 -5.68 3.93 9.12
N ASP A 148 -4.94 2.82 9.01
CA ASP A 148 -3.61 2.79 8.42
C ASP A 148 -3.67 2.35 6.97
N LEU A 149 -2.81 2.94 6.14
CA LEU A 149 -2.70 2.61 4.73
C LEU A 149 -1.60 1.58 4.54
N GLN A 150 -1.93 0.47 3.91
CA GLN A 150 -0.95 -0.49 3.44
C GLN A 150 -0.81 -0.37 1.92
N ILE A 151 0.43 -0.21 1.45
CA ILE A 151 0.77 -0.29 0.03
C ILE A 151 1.73 -1.45 -0.14
N LEU A 152 1.30 -2.46 -0.88
CA LEU A 152 1.97 -3.75 -0.98
C LEU A 152 2.28 -4.06 -2.43
N PHE A 153 3.42 -4.70 -2.68
CA PHE A 153 3.87 -5.05 -4.02
C PHE A 153 4.23 -6.53 -4.07
N PRO A 154 4.20 -7.13 -5.28
CA PRO A 154 4.91 -8.39 -5.48
C PRO A 154 6.36 -8.21 -5.02
N ALA A 155 6.86 -9.16 -4.24
CA ALA A 155 8.17 -9.03 -3.60
C ALA A 155 9.32 -8.70 -4.57
N THR A 156 9.30 -9.24 -5.78
CA THR A 156 10.30 -8.94 -6.81
C THR A 156 10.29 -7.47 -7.24
N ARG A 157 9.13 -6.81 -7.23
CA ARG A 157 9.00 -5.37 -7.51
C ARG A 157 9.47 -4.53 -6.33
N LEU A 158 9.08 -4.91 -5.11
CA LEU A 158 9.55 -4.22 -3.90
C LEU A 158 11.07 -4.23 -3.85
N LEU A 159 11.70 -5.39 -4.04
CA LEU A 159 13.16 -5.53 -3.99
C LEU A 159 13.86 -4.68 -5.05
N LYS A 160 13.30 -4.59 -6.27
CA LYS A 160 13.81 -3.69 -7.31
C LYS A 160 13.72 -2.22 -6.88
N MET A 161 12.61 -1.80 -6.29
CA MET A 161 12.46 -0.43 -5.79
C MET A 161 13.49 -0.14 -4.71
N VAL A 162 13.63 -1.04 -3.74
CA VAL A 162 14.57 -0.88 -2.63
C VAL A 162 16.02 -0.90 -3.13
N ASP A 163 16.36 -1.67 -4.17
CA ASP A 163 17.69 -1.67 -4.81
C ASP A 163 18.04 -0.32 -5.47
N VAL A 164 17.07 0.29 -6.17
CA VAL A 164 17.21 1.65 -6.72
C VAL A 164 17.42 2.68 -5.60
N LEU A 165 16.80 2.48 -4.43
CA LEU A 165 16.94 3.36 -3.29
C LEU A 165 18.28 3.17 -2.55
N GLY A 166 18.69 1.92 -2.30
CA GLY A 166 19.71 1.52 -1.34
C GLY A 166 21.18 1.75 -1.70
N GLN A 167 21.49 2.32 -2.87
CA GLN A 167 22.86 2.65 -3.32
C GLN A 167 23.92 1.58 -2.97
N LYS A 168 23.87 0.42 -3.64
CA LYS A 168 24.99 -0.56 -3.78
C LYS A 168 25.90 -0.75 -2.54
N LEU A 169 25.33 -0.92 -1.34
CA LEU A 169 26.10 -1.40 -0.18
C LEU A 169 26.20 -2.93 -0.24
N ALA A 170 27.37 -3.51 0.09
CA ALA A 170 27.54 -4.97 0.08
C ALA A 170 26.63 -5.71 1.10
N SER A 171 26.24 -5.02 2.19
CA SER A 171 25.26 -5.53 3.15
C SER A 171 23.85 -5.60 2.56
N PHE A 172 23.51 -4.67 1.66
CA PHE A 172 22.21 -4.61 1.01
C PHE A 172 21.95 -5.86 0.16
N SER A 173 22.93 -6.27 -0.67
CA SER A 173 22.78 -7.45 -1.53
C SER A 173 22.61 -8.73 -0.72
N THR A 174 23.28 -8.84 0.43
CA THR A 174 23.17 -10.00 1.33
C THR A 174 21.78 -10.07 1.97
N THR A 175 21.28 -8.97 2.54
CA THR A 175 19.94 -8.93 3.15
C THR A 175 18.84 -9.10 2.10
N ALA A 176 18.99 -8.50 0.91
CA ALA A 176 18.04 -8.67 -0.19
C ALA A 176 17.95 -10.13 -0.67
N ALA A 177 19.07 -10.86 -0.69
CA ALA A 177 19.09 -12.29 -1.00
C ALA A 177 18.37 -13.14 0.06
N THR A 178 18.52 -12.79 1.34
CA THR A 178 17.78 -13.43 2.44
C THR A 178 16.28 -13.20 2.30
N VAL A 179 15.83 -11.96 2.05
CA VAL A 179 14.43 -11.65 1.80
C VAL A 179 13.90 -12.40 0.58
N SER A 180 14.67 -12.44 -0.52
CA SER A 180 14.29 -13.18 -1.73
C SER A 180 14.08 -14.67 -1.48
N THR A 181 14.93 -15.28 -0.65
CA THR A 181 14.85 -16.70 -0.29
C THR A 181 13.64 -16.99 0.61
N LEU A 182 13.27 -16.06 1.49
CA LEU A 182 12.06 -16.20 2.31
C LEU A 182 10.81 -16.04 1.47
N VAL A 183 10.81 -15.11 0.51
CA VAL A 183 9.71 -14.86 -0.42
C VAL A 183 9.41 -16.07 -1.29
N GLY A 184 10.44 -16.72 -1.84
CA GLY A 184 10.27 -17.87 -2.73
C GLY A 184 9.64 -19.11 -2.08
N LYS A 185 9.25 -19.05 -0.80
CA LYS A 185 8.55 -20.10 -0.06
C LYS A 185 7.03 -19.93 -0.03
N PHE A 186 6.52 -18.80 -0.49
CA PHE A 186 5.10 -18.45 -0.43
C PHE A 186 4.61 -18.05 -1.81
N ASP A 187 3.61 -18.76 -2.29
CA ASP A 187 2.78 -18.30 -3.39
C ASP A 187 1.88 -17.16 -2.85
N ASP A 188 1.70 -16.10 -3.65
CA ASP A 188 0.83 -14.94 -3.33
C ASP A 188 1.19 -14.12 -2.07
N LEU A 189 2.50 -13.99 -1.82
CA LEU A 189 3.04 -13.07 -0.82
C LEU A 189 3.26 -11.66 -1.39
N TYR A 190 2.64 -10.68 -0.76
CA TYR A 190 2.82 -9.26 -1.03
C TYR A 190 3.57 -8.58 0.12
N LEU A 191 4.55 -7.75 -0.24
CA LEU A 191 5.41 -7.03 0.69
C LEU A 191 5.38 -5.54 0.37
N GLY A 192 5.46 -4.70 1.38
CA GLY A 192 5.54 -3.26 1.17
C GLY A 192 5.56 -2.51 2.48
N PHE A 193 4.67 -1.53 2.60
CA PHE A 193 4.77 -0.50 3.61
C PHE A 193 3.42 -0.32 4.30
N GLU A 194 3.47 -0.18 5.61
CA GLU A 194 2.37 0.31 6.41
C GLU A 194 2.62 1.77 6.77
N PHE A 195 1.59 2.59 6.63
CA PHE A 195 1.64 4.01 6.88
C PHE A 195 0.52 4.45 7.82
N THR A 196 0.88 5.35 8.73
CA THR A 196 -0.07 6.06 9.58
C THR A 196 -0.45 7.39 8.93
N LYS A 197 -1.71 7.79 9.06
CA LYS A 197 -2.20 9.06 8.52
C LYS A 197 -1.62 10.23 9.32
N GLN A 198 -1.22 11.30 8.63
CA GLN A 198 -0.74 12.55 9.24
C GLN A 198 -1.85 13.60 9.38
#